data_AF-A0AAW2F1D6-F1
#
_entry.id   AF-A0AAW2F1D6-F1
#
_cell.length_a   1.000
_cell.length_b   1.000
_cell.length_c   1.000
_cell.angle_alpha   90.00
_cell.angle_beta   90.00
_cell.angle_gamma   90.00
#
_symmetry.space_group_name_H-M   'P 1'
#
loop_
_entity.id
_entity.type
_entity.pdbx_description
1 polymer ?
#
loop_
_entity_poly.entity_id
_entity_poly.type
_entity_poly.pdbx_seq_one_letter_code
_entity_poly.pdbx_strand_id
1 'polypeptide(L)'
;MKVLIDELFIDWNELETPEEYEIMKRYAKNTRRYAIGYVLYCYFALYVFLLMSLIPQVLDVVLPLNESRPRLSAYPAYYFVDESKYSYYILLHAIIAWKIALTGLVSYDCMVLTYIEYVCSIFALIGLRFERMICNKTADVFHPHTCEVNRKQIAFFVHTHQKALNYNSLWYETSTKWQKMILFVMQRSLQPIFLSAGKIYIFSMQNYSHVQL
;
A
#
# COMPACT_ATOMS: atom_id res chain seq x y z
N MET A 1 12.49 6.49 -8.97
CA MET A 1 11.47 7.36 -8.35
C MET A 1 11.04 8.45 -9.30
N LYS A 2 11.94 9.31 -9.82
CA LYS A 2 11.59 10.32 -10.84
C LYS A 2 10.87 9.71 -12.05
N VAL A 3 11.46 8.68 -12.66
CA VAL A 3 10.86 7.93 -13.79
C VAL A 3 9.42 7.48 -13.50
N LEU A 4 9.13 6.94 -12.32
CA LEU A 4 7.79 6.47 -11.95
C LEU A 4 6.79 7.63 -11.77
N ILE A 5 7.26 8.78 -11.28
CA ILE A 5 6.43 9.98 -11.12
C ILE A 5 6.12 10.55 -12.52
N ASP A 6 7.11 10.57 -13.39
CA ASP A 6 6.96 11.05 -14.77
C ASP A 6 5.98 10.16 -15.56
N GLU A 7 6.10 8.83 -15.43
CA GLU A 7 5.14 7.86 -15.99
C GLU A 7 3.71 8.10 -15.48
N LEU A 8 3.54 8.30 -14.16
CA LEU A 8 2.23 8.58 -13.58
C LEU A 8 1.59 9.85 -14.15
N PHE A 9 2.38 10.91 -14.37
CA PHE A 9 1.88 12.14 -14.98
C PHE A 9 1.47 11.96 -16.44
N ILE A 10 2.22 11.17 -17.20
CA ILE A 10 1.88 10.84 -18.58
C ILE A 10 0.56 10.07 -18.61
N ASP A 11 0.46 8.99 -17.84
CA ASP A 11 -0.74 8.15 -17.76
C ASP A 11 -1.98 8.95 -17.34
N TRP A 12 -1.81 9.90 -16.41
CA TRP A 12 -2.91 10.75 -15.95
C TRP A 12 -3.43 11.69 -17.05
N ASN A 13 -2.56 12.15 -17.95
CA ASN A 13 -2.93 13.00 -19.07
C ASN A 13 -3.56 12.21 -20.23
N GLU A 14 -3.30 10.90 -20.33
CA GLU A 14 -3.86 10.00 -21.35
C GLU A 14 -5.25 9.43 -20.99
N LEU A 15 -5.86 9.88 -19.90
CA LEU A 15 -7.22 9.49 -19.52
C LEU A 15 -8.26 10.19 -20.40
N GLU A 16 -9.09 9.41 -21.10
CA GLU A 16 -10.05 9.96 -22.06
C GLU A 16 -11.49 10.01 -21.50
N THR A 17 -11.84 9.07 -20.62
CA THR A 17 -13.23 8.89 -20.19
C THR A 17 -13.45 9.13 -18.69
N PRO A 18 -14.64 9.58 -18.27
CA PRO A 18 -14.92 9.89 -16.86
C PRO A 18 -14.78 8.67 -15.93
N GLU A 19 -15.08 7.46 -16.43
CA GLU A 19 -14.92 6.22 -15.65
C GLU A 19 -13.44 5.90 -15.38
N GLU A 20 -12.55 6.13 -16.34
CA GLU A 20 -11.10 5.95 -16.17
C GLU A 20 -10.57 6.90 -15.09
N TYR A 21 -11.02 8.16 -15.11
CA TYR A 21 -10.69 9.14 -14.09
C TYR A 21 -11.18 8.74 -12.70
N GLU A 22 -12.41 8.23 -12.58
CA GLU A 22 -12.96 7.78 -11.31
C GLU A 22 -12.23 6.55 -10.74
N ILE A 23 -11.78 5.63 -11.58
CA ILE A 23 -10.92 4.51 -11.14
C ILE A 23 -9.62 5.06 -10.54
N MET A 24 -8.89 5.88 -11.29
CA MET A 24 -7.59 6.40 -10.86
C MET A 24 -7.72 7.23 -9.56
N LYS A 25 -8.74 8.08 -9.49
CA LYS A 25 -9.07 8.87 -8.29
C LYS A 25 -9.45 8.01 -7.09
N ARG A 26 -10.19 6.92 -7.28
CA ARG A 26 -10.53 5.96 -6.22
C ARG A 26 -9.28 5.33 -5.61
N TYR A 27 -8.35 4.87 -6.44
CA TYR A 27 -7.08 4.31 -5.97
C TYR A 27 -6.24 5.35 -5.23
N ALA A 28 -6.06 6.56 -5.79
CA ALA A 28 -5.34 7.64 -5.12
C ALA A 28 -5.93 8.01 -3.75
N LYS A 29 -7.27 8.05 -3.64
CA LYS A 29 -7.97 8.31 -2.38
C LYS A 29 -7.77 7.18 -1.36
N ASN A 30 -7.76 5.93 -1.81
CA ASN A 30 -7.50 4.78 -0.95
C ASN A 30 -6.06 4.79 -0.43
N THR A 31 -5.08 5.02 -1.30
CA THR A 31 -3.68 5.19 -0.92
C THR A 31 -3.51 6.27 0.14
N ARG A 32 -4.14 7.43 -0.04
CA ARG A 32 -4.11 8.51 0.96
C ARG A 32 -4.70 8.08 2.30
N ARG A 33 -5.83 7.36 2.30
CA ARG A 33 -6.45 6.85 3.53
C ARG A 33 -5.55 5.84 4.25
N TYR A 34 -4.96 4.90 3.52
CA TYR A 34 -4.03 3.92 4.06
C TYR A 34 -2.77 4.59 4.61
N ALA A 35 -2.18 5.55 3.89
CA ALA A 35 -1.03 6.31 4.35
C ALA A 35 -1.34 7.07 5.65
N ILE A 36 -2.46 7.79 5.73
CA ILE A 36 -2.86 8.51 6.95
C ILE A 36 -3.05 7.53 8.12
N GLY A 37 -3.76 6.42 7.90
CA GLY A 37 -3.97 5.41 8.94
C GLY A 37 -2.65 4.79 9.43
N TYR A 38 -1.75 4.46 8.51
CA TYR A 38 -0.44 3.88 8.83
C TYR A 38 0.45 4.86 9.59
N VAL A 39 0.53 6.11 9.14
CA VAL A 39 1.27 7.18 9.82
C VAL A 39 0.77 7.35 11.25
N LEU A 40 -0.55 7.48 11.45
CA LEU A 40 -1.14 7.62 12.78
C LEU A 40 -0.81 6.43 13.68
N TYR A 41 -0.92 5.21 13.16
CA TYR A 41 -0.57 3.99 13.88
C TYR A 41 0.91 3.97 14.31
N CYS A 42 1.84 4.28 13.40
CA CYS A 42 3.28 4.31 13.70
C CYS A 42 3.64 5.36 14.76
N TYR A 43 3.08 6.56 14.66
CA TYR A 43 3.32 7.61 15.66
C TYR A 43 2.64 7.32 17.00
N PHE A 44 1.47 6.68 17.01
CA PHE A 44 0.81 6.22 18.23
C PHE A 44 1.62 5.13 18.93
N ALA A 45 2.09 4.12 18.20
CA ALA A 45 2.95 3.08 18.74
C ALA A 45 4.24 3.65 19.35
N LEU A 46 4.86 4.63 18.67
CA LEU A 46 6.00 5.36 19.22
C LEU A 46 5.62 6.11 20.50
N TYR A 47 4.49 6.81 20.53
CA TYR A 47 4.07 7.53 21.72
C TYR A 47 3.90 6.60 22.92
N VAL A 48 3.26 5.44 22.74
CA VAL A 48 3.13 4.41 23.78
C VAL A 48 4.49 3.88 24.23
N PHE A 49 5.41 3.62 23.29
CA PHE A 49 6.78 3.21 23.62
C PHE A 49 7.53 4.26 24.44
N LEU A 50 7.44 5.54 24.09
CA LEU A 50 8.05 6.63 24.85
C LEU A 50 7.44 6.80 26.24
N LEU A 51 6.11 6.63 26.36
CA LEU A 51 5.45 6.64 27.66
C LEU A 51 5.99 5.53 28.55
N MET A 52 6.21 4.32 28.02
CA MET A 52 6.80 3.21 28.76
C MET A 52 8.17 3.58 29.36
N SER A 53 9.00 4.32 28.62
CA SER A 53 10.28 4.83 29.11
C SER A 53 10.16 5.94 30.16
N LEU A 54 9.06 6.70 30.18
CA LEU A 54 8.81 7.77 31.18
C LEU A 54 8.22 7.27 32.50
N ILE A 55 7.50 6.14 32.49
CA ILE A 55 6.86 5.55 33.68
C ILE A 55 7.78 5.49 34.91
N PRO A 56 9.03 4.96 34.84
CA PRO A 56 9.90 4.89 36.01
C PRO A 56 10.25 6.27 36.59
N GLN A 57 10.40 7.29 35.75
CA GLN A 57 10.73 8.66 36.21
C GLN A 57 9.55 9.32 36.93
N VAL A 58 8.32 9.15 36.43
CA VAL A 58 7.11 9.68 37.08
C VAL A 58 6.87 8.97 38.42
N LEU A 59 7.07 7.65 38.44
CA LEU A 59 6.88 6.85 39.64
C LEU A 59 7.86 7.20 40.76
N ASP A 60 9.08 7.64 40.46
CA ASP A 60 10.04 8.10 41.48
C ASP A 60 9.60 9.43 42.15
N VAL A 61 8.82 10.27 41.46
CA VAL A 61 8.28 11.53 42.02
C VAL A 61 7.00 11.27 42.83
N VAL A 62 6.09 10.44 42.33
CA VAL A 62 4.77 10.22 42.94
C VAL A 62 4.82 9.15 44.05
N LEU A 63 5.65 8.11 43.88
CA LEU A 63 5.78 6.99 44.80
C LEU A 63 7.25 6.57 44.96
N PRO A 64 8.05 7.36 45.71
CA PRO A 64 9.46 7.08 45.93
C PRO A 64 9.63 5.79 46.74
N LEU A 65 10.46 4.86 46.24
CA LEU A 65 10.91 3.70 47.01
C LEU A 65 12.21 4.02 47.73
N ASN A 66 12.49 3.29 48.81
CA ASN A 66 13.76 3.37 49.54
C ASN A 66 14.96 2.86 48.70
N GLU A 67 14.68 2.08 47.64
CA GLU A 67 15.66 1.68 46.63
C GLU A 67 15.36 2.33 45.27
N SER A 68 16.41 2.72 44.55
CA SER A 68 16.31 3.33 43.22
C SER A 68 15.87 2.31 42.16
N ARG A 69 14.81 2.64 41.40
CA ARG A 69 14.31 1.80 40.30
C ARG A 69 15.36 1.66 39.19
N PRO A 70 15.47 0.50 38.52
CA PRO A 70 16.34 0.36 37.35
C PRO A 70 15.84 1.30 36.25
N ARG A 71 16.69 2.26 35.84
CA ARG A 71 16.36 3.18 34.74
C ARG A 71 16.40 2.40 33.43
N LEU A 72 15.23 2.17 32.84
CA LEU A 72 15.13 1.59 31.51
C LEU A 72 15.54 2.66 30.49
N SER A 73 16.79 2.64 30.03
CA SER A 73 17.21 3.51 28.94
C SER A 73 16.42 3.15 27.68
N ALA A 74 15.90 4.16 26.98
CA ALA A 74 15.18 3.97 25.71
C ALA A 74 16.04 3.25 24.65
N TYR A 75 17.37 3.36 24.78
CA TYR A 75 18.34 2.61 23.98
C TYR A 75 19.64 2.44 24.77
N PRO A 76 20.23 1.24 24.83
CA PRO A 76 21.52 1.01 25.48
C PRO A 76 22.64 1.58 24.59
N ALA A 77 22.87 2.89 24.68
CA ALA A 77 24.02 3.56 24.06
C ALA A 77 24.98 4.02 25.15
N TYR A 78 26.26 3.80 24.91
CA TYR A 78 27.32 4.39 25.73
C TYR A 78 27.44 5.87 25.37
N TYR A 79 26.99 6.75 26.27
CA TYR A 79 27.24 8.18 26.16
C TYR A 79 28.52 8.49 26.94
N PHE A 80 29.47 9.23 26.34
CA PHE A 80 30.71 9.66 27.01
C PHE A 80 30.49 10.71 28.12
N VAL A 81 29.34 10.67 28.79
CA VAL A 81 28.86 11.55 29.85
C VAL A 81 28.13 10.72 30.90
N ASP A 82 28.18 11.18 32.16
CA ASP A 82 27.50 10.53 33.27
C ASP A 82 25.98 10.43 33.01
N GLU A 83 25.51 9.19 32.87
CA GLU A 83 24.12 8.86 32.58
C GLU A 83 23.18 9.40 33.66
N SER A 84 23.61 9.42 34.92
CA SER A 84 22.76 9.81 36.05
C SER A 84 22.44 11.31 36.04
N LYS A 85 23.43 12.14 35.69
CA LYS A 85 23.36 13.61 35.66
C LYS A 85 22.71 14.13 34.38
N TYR A 86 22.95 13.48 33.24
CA TYR A 86 22.47 13.93 31.93
C TYR A 86 21.27 13.13 31.39
N SER A 87 20.59 12.35 32.23
CA SER A 87 19.46 11.47 31.86
C SER A 87 18.39 12.15 31.00
N TYR A 88 17.98 13.39 31.33
CA TYR A 88 16.95 14.11 30.58
C TYR A 88 17.40 14.50 29.17
N TYR A 89 18.65 14.95 29.02
CA TYR A 89 19.23 15.28 27.71
C TYR A 89 19.39 14.04 26.83
N ILE A 90 19.80 12.92 27.43
CA ILE A 90 19.90 11.62 26.74
C ILE A 90 18.50 11.17 26.26
N LEU A 91 17.48 11.30 27.09
CA LEU A 91 16.10 10.98 26.72
C LEU A 91 15.59 11.89 25.58
N LEU A 92 15.84 13.19 25.64
CA LEU A 92 15.48 14.12 24.55
C LEU A 92 16.18 13.76 23.24
N HIS A 93 17.49 13.48 23.27
CA HIS A 93 18.24 13.05 22.10
C HIS A 93 17.65 11.76 21.51
N ALA A 94 17.31 10.78 22.35
CA ALA A 94 16.69 9.53 21.91
C ALA A 94 15.31 9.75 21.28
N ILE A 95 14.49 10.63 21.84
CA ILE A 95 13.17 11.00 21.27
C ILE A 95 13.35 11.60 19.87
N ILE A 96 14.27 12.56 19.72
CA ILE A 96 14.53 13.22 18.43
C ILE A 96 15.06 12.22 17.41
N ALA A 97 16.06 11.42 17.78
CA ALA A 97 16.65 10.40 16.91
C ALA A 97 15.60 9.40 16.42
N TRP A 98 14.74 8.91 17.31
CA TRP A 98 13.71 7.95 16.94
C TRP A 98 12.62 8.57 16.06
N LYS A 99 12.23 9.82 16.32
CA LYS A 99 11.29 10.56 15.45
C LYS A 99 11.85 10.71 14.03
N ILE A 100 13.13 11.03 13.89
CA ILE A 100 13.79 11.13 12.58
C ILE A 100 13.80 9.77 11.87
N ALA A 101 14.26 8.72 12.57
CA ALA A 101 14.30 7.36 12.02
C ALA A 101 12.92 6.87 11.58
N LEU A 102 11.89 7.07 12.41
CA LEU A 102 10.52 6.68 12.10
C LEU A 102 9.98 7.43 10.89
N THR A 103 10.25 8.73 10.78
CA THR A 103 9.77 9.53 9.64
C THR A 103 10.35 9.03 8.32
N GLY A 104 11.64 8.66 8.31
CA GLY A 104 12.29 8.04 7.15
C GLY A 104 11.67 6.69 6.76
N LEU A 105 11.45 5.81 7.76
CA LEU A 105 10.83 4.50 7.54
C LEU A 105 9.40 4.62 7.02
N VAL A 106 8.56 5.44 7.67
CA VAL A 106 7.17 5.67 7.27
C VAL A 106 7.09 6.28 5.87
N SER A 107 8.01 7.19 5.52
CA SER A 107 8.06 7.77 4.17
C SER A 107 8.39 6.72 3.12
N TYR A 108 9.36 5.84 3.40
CA TYR A 108 9.72 4.73 2.51
C TYR A 108 8.54 3.79 2.29
N ASP A 109 7.87 3.38 3.36
CA ASP A 109 6.71 2.48 3.29
C ASP A 109 5.53 3.12 2.55
N CYS A 110 5.22 4.39 2.82
CA CYS A 110 4.14 5.10 2.12
C CYS A 110 4.41 5.22 0.62
N MET A 111 5.68 5.43 0.23
CA MET A 111 6.06 5.44 -1.18
C MET A 111 5.86 4.07 -1.84
N VAL A 112 6.26 3.00 -1.17
CA VAL A 112 6.05 1.62 -1.63
C VAL A 112 4.56 1.31 -1.78
N LEU A 113 3.73 1.68 -0.80
CA LEU A 113 2.28 1.51 -0.86
C LEU A 113 1.67 2.30 -2.03
N THR A 114 2.13 3.53 -2.25
CA THR A 114 1.68 4.36 -3.37
C THR A 114 2.00 3.71 -4.71
N TYR A 115 3.19 3.14 -4.84
CA TYR A 115 3.59 2.41 -6.03
C TYR A 115 2.73 1.16 -6.27
N ILE A 116 2.50 0.35 -5.24
CA ILE A 116 1.64 -0.85 -5.32
C ILE A 116 0.24 -0.46 -5.80
N GLU A 117 -0.38 0.55 -5.18
CA GLU A 117 -1.73 0.99 -5.53
C GLU A 117 -1.78 1.64 -6.93
N TYR A 118 -0.73 2.35 -7.35
CA TYR A 118 -0.61 2.88 -8.70
C TYR A 118 -0.58 1.75 -9.74
N VAL A 119 0.26 0.73 -9.55
CA VAL A 119 0.30 -0.44 -10.45
C VAL A 119 -1.07 -1.15 -10.48
N CYS A 120 -1.72 -1.35 -9.32
CA CYS A 120 -3.08 -1.87 -9.26
C CYS A 120 -4.08 -1.03 -10.07
N SER A 121 -3.97 0.31 -9.99
CA SER A 121 -4.86 1.22 -10.72
C SER A 121 -4.68 1.13 -12.23
N ILE A 122 -3.45 0.97 -12.72
CA ILE A 122 -3.16 0.78 -14.14
C ILE A 122 -3.72 -0.56 -14.63
N PHE A 123 -3.61 -1.64 -13.85
CA PHE A 123 -4.23 -2.92 -14.20
C PHE A 123 -5.76 -2.82 -14.28
N ALA A 124 -6.40 -2.12 -13.35
CA ALA A 124 -7.85 -1.89 -13.39
C ALA A 124 -8.25 -1.05 -14.61
N LEU A 125 -7.47 -0.03 -14.95
CA LEU A 125 -7.65 0.82 -16.13
C LEU A 125 -7.56 0.02 -17.44
N ILE A 126 -6.51 -0.79 -17.59
CA ILE A 126 -6.32 -1.65 -18.76
C ILE A 126 -7.47 -2.67 -18.88
N GLY A 127 -7.92 -3.24 -17.75
CA GLY A 127 -9.08 -4.13 -17.70
C GLY A 127 -10.35 -3.48 -18.24
N LEU A 128 -10.64 -2.24 -17.82
CA LEU A 128 -11.79 -1.47 -18.31
C LEU A 128 -11.71 -1.21 -19.82
N ARG A 129 -10.54 -0.76 -20.32
CA ARG A 129 -10.32 -0.53 -21.76
C ARG A 129 -10.53 -1.82 -22.57
N PHE A 130 -10.09 -2.95 -22.03
CA PHE A 130 -10.27 -4.26 -22.65
C PHE A 130 -11.74 -4.69 -22.70
N GLU A 131 -12.49 -4.51 -21.62
CA GLU A 131 -13.93 -4.82 -21.58
C GLU A 131 -14.71 -4.02 -22.64
N ARG A 132 -14.41 -2.72 -22.79
CA ARG A 132 -15.03 -1.88 -23.82
C ARG A 132 -14.72 -2.35 -25.24
N MET A 133 -13.49 -2.77 -25.51
CA MET A 133 -13.12 -3.34 -26.81
C MET A 133 -13.92 -4.62 -27.14
N ILE A 134 -14.22 -5.44 -26.13
CA ILE A 134 -15.04 -6.65 -26.30
C ILE A 134 -16.50 -6.27 -26.52
N CYS A 135 -17.08 -5.41 -25.68
CA CYS A 135 -18.49 -5.01 -25.76
C CYS A 135 -18.83 -4.30 -27.08
N ASN A 136 -17.95 -3.41 -27.56
CA ASN A 136 -18.12 -2.76 -28.87
C ASN A 136 -18.11 -3.79 -30.01
N LYS A 137 -17.22 -4.79 -29.95
CA LYS A 137 -17.23 -5.89 -30.92
C LYS A 137 -18.50 -6.73 -30.84
N THR A 138 -19.04 -7.00 -29.66
CA THR A 138 -20.30 -7.77 -29.54
C THR A 138 -21.51 -6.99 -30.06
N ALA A 139 -21.50 -5.65 -29.98
CA ALA A 139 -22.54 -4.81 -30.58
C ALA A 139 -22.47 -4.81 -32.12
N ASP A 140 -21.26 -4.92 -32.68
CA ASP A 140 -21.03 -5.02 -34.14
C ASP A 140 -21.27 -6.44 -34.71
N VAL A 141 -21.28 -7.47 -33.84
CA VAL A 141 -21.35 -8.91 -34.20
C VAL A 141 -22.79 -9.48 -34.16
N PHE A 142 -23.84 -8.64 -34.26
CA PHE A 142 -25.20 -9.12 -34.58
C PHE A 142 -25.35 -9.60 -36.04
N HIS A 143 -24.34 -10.33 -36.56
CA HIS A 143 -24.49 -11.22 -37.70
C HIS A 143 -23.81 -12.58 -37.43
N PRO A 144 -24.57 -13.70 -37.47
CA PRO A 144 -24.15 -14.94 -36.83
C PRO A 144 -23.35 -15.84 -37.78
N HIS A 145 -22.10 -16.19 -37.45
CA HIS A 145 -21.48 -17.45 -37.91
C HIS A 145 -20.49 -18.01 -36.87
N THR A 146 -20.78 -19.21 -36.38
CA THR A 146 -20.53 -19.65 -34.99
C THR A 146 -19.33 -20.59 -34.77
N CYS A 147 -18.33 -20.65 -35.66
CA CYS A 147 -17.18 -21.55 -35.47
C CYS A 147 -15.81 -20.88 -35.71
N GLU A 148 -15.68 -20.05 -36.74
CA GLU A 148 -14.42 -19.35 -37.04
C GLU A 148 -14.13 -18.22 -36.03
N VAL A 149 -15.19 -17.63 -35.47
CA VAL A 149 -15.14 -16.55 -34.47
C VAL A 149 -14.50 -17.04 -33.17
N ASN A 150 -14.78 -18.27 -32.73
CA ASN A 150 -14.19 -18.83 -31.51
C ASN A 150 -12.67 -19.03 -31.63
N ARG A 151 -12.19 -19.47 -32.80
CA ARG A 151 -10.74 -19.66 -33.05
C ARG A 151 -10.01 -18.32 -33.12
N LYS A 152 -10.62 -17.32 -33.75
CA LYS A 152 -10.11 -15.94 -33.81
C LYS A 152 -10.16 -15.26 -32.43
N GLN A 153 -11.17 -15.53 -31.61
CA GLN A 153 -11.25 -15.08 -30.21
C GLN A 153 -10.17 -15.70 -29.34
N ILE A 154 -9.94 -17.01 -29.41
CA ILE A 154 -8.88 -17.67 -28.64
C ILE A 154 -7.51 -17.15 -29.08
N ALA A 155 -7.27 -17.00 -30.39
CA ALA A 155 -6.04 -16.41 -30.90
C ALA A 155 -5.86 -14.95 -30.45
N PHE A 156 -6.93 -14.16 -30.42
CA PHE A 156 -6.92 -12.79 -29.91
C PHE A 156 -6.66 -12.75 -28.40
N PHE A 157 -7.26 -13.64 -27.60
CA PHE A 157 -6.99 -13.77 -26.17
C PHE A 157 -5.54 -14.17 -25.90
N VAL A 158 -5.03 -15.19 -26.58
CA VAL A 158 -3.64 -15.64 -26.44
C VAL A 158 -2.68 -14.52 -26.85
N HIS A 159 -2.93 -13.88 -28.00
CA HIS A 159 -2.09 -12.78 -28.48
C HIS A 159 -2.15 -11.55 -27.57
N THR A 160 -3.32 -11.22 -27.01
CA THR A 160 -3.50 -10.04 -26.14
C THR A 160 -2.95 -10.31 -24.75
N HIS A 161 -3.12 -11.52 -24.21
CA HIS A 161 -2.47 -11.97 -22.99
C HIS A 161 -0.95 -12.02 -23.14
N GLN A 162 -0.46 -12.45 -24.31
CA GLN A 162 0.97 -12.44 -24.64
C GLN A 162 1.51 -11.02 -24.86
N LYS A 163 0.71 -10.09 -25.40
CA LYS A 163 1.06 -8.68 -25.53
C LYS A 163 1.05 -7.96 -24.17
N ALA A 164 0.12 -8.30 -23.29
CA ALA A 164 0.11 -7.86 -21.89
C ALA A 164 1.33 -8.41 -21.13
N LEU A 165 1.70 -9.68 -21.36
CA LEU A 165 2.95 -10.28 -20.87
C LEU A 165 4.20 -9.63 -21.46
N ASN A 166 4.16 -9.13 -22.71
CA ASN A 166 5.27 -8.40 -23.34
C ASN A 166 5.37 -6.93 -22.90
N TYR A 167 4.27 -6.26 -22.56
CA TYR A 167 4.36 -4.99 -21.80
C TYR A 167 4.99 -5.23 -20.42
N ASN A 168 4.72 -6.41 -19.88
CA ASN A 168 5.39 -6.97 -18.72
C ASN A 168 6.84 -7.44 -19.04
N SER A 169 7.31 -7.47 -20.30
CA SER A 169 8.67 -8.00 -20.54
C SER A 169 9.81 -7.18 -19.98
N LEU A 170 9.53 -5.94 -19.57
CA LEU A 170 10.45 -5.12 -18.81
C LEU A 170 10.53 -5.48 -17.31
N TRP A 171 9.61 -6.28 -16.74
CA TRP A 171 9.71 -6.63 -15.31
C TRP A 171 10.76 -7.70 -15.01
N TYR A 172 11.06 -8.59 -15.95
CA TYR A 172 12.15 -9.57 -15.73
C TYR A 172 13.53 -8.89 -15.72
N GLU A 173 13.63 -7.69 -16.30
CA GLU A 173 14.85 -6.87 -16.27
C GLU A 173 14.91 -5.95 -15.05
N THR A 174 13.80 -5.72 -14.34
CA THR A 174 13.84 -4.97 -13.08
C THR A 174 14.44 -5.81 -11.95
N SER A 175 14.97 -5.13 -10.93
CA SER A 175 15.62 -5.78 -9.80
C SER A 175 14.71 -6.84 -9.15
N THR A 176 15.30 -7.94 -8.68
CA THR A 176 14.59 -9.08 -8.09
C THR A 176 13.67 -8.72 -6.91
N LYS A 177 13.90 -7.56 -6.25
CA LYS A 177 12.96 -7.01 -5.25
C LYS A 177 11.64 -6.58 -5.87
N TRP A 178 11.68 -5.92 -7.02
CA TRP A 178 10.51 -5.39 -7.71
C TRP A 178 9.70 -6.50 -8.40
N GLN A 179 10.37 -7.52 -8.93
CA GLN A 179 9.72 -8.73 -9.45
C GLN A 179 8.85 -9.41 -8.38
N LYS A 180 9.36 -9.53 -7.16
CA LYS A 180 8.60 -10.09 -6.03
C LYS A 180 7.39 -9.21 -5.65
N MET A 181 7.53 -7.89 -5.73
CA MET A 181 6.40 -6.98 -5.47
C MET A 181 5.31 -7.08 -6.54
N ILE A 182 5.70 -7.21 -7.82
CA ILE A 182 4.75 -7.41 -8.92
C ILE A 182 4.00 -8.73 -8.76
N LEU A 183 4.67 -9.80 -8.31
CA LEU A 183 4.03 -11.07 -7.95
C LEU A 183 2.99 -10.89 -6.82
N PHE A 184 3.30 -10.12 -5.77
CA PHE A 184 2.34 -9.79 -4.72
C PHE A 184 1.15 -8.96 -5.25
N VAL A 185 1.41 -8.02 -6.17
CA VAL A 185 0.36 -7.20 -6.82
C VAL A 185 -0.55 -8.05 -7.69
N MET A 186 0.01 -8.94 -8.51
CA MET A 186 -0.75 -9.91 -9.30
C MET A 186 -1.57 -10.84 -8.41
N GLN A 187 -1.04 -11.24 -7.25
CA GLN A 187 -1.78 -12.04 -6.27
C GLN A 187 -2.93 -11.25 -5.63
N ARG A 188 -2.76 -9.94 -5.36
CA ARG A 188 -3.82 -9.08 -4.83
C ARG A 188 -4.86 -8.69 -5.87
N SER A 189 -4.51 -8.57 -7.14
CA SER A 189 -5.47 -8.28 -8.22
C SER A 189 -6.34 -9.49 -8.58
N LEU A 190 -5.83 -10.71 -8.34
CA LEU A 190 -6.57 -11.97 -8.48
C LEU A 190 -7.49 -12.28 -7.29
N GLN A 191 -7.33 -11.60 -6.15
CA GLN A 191 -8.16 -11.80 -4.97
C GLN A 191 -9.16 -10.65 -4.79
N PRO A 192 -10.48 -10.94 -4.73
CA PRO A 192 -11.46 -9.93 -4.32
C PRO A 192 -11.04 -9.33 -2.98
N ILE A 193 -11.13 -8.01 -2.83
CA ILE A 193 -10.77 -7.32 -1.58
C ILE A 193 -11.75 -7.75 -0.49
N PHE A 194 -11.35 -8.72 0.34
CA PHE A 194 -12.10 -9.13 1.53
C PHE A 194 -11.63 -8.31 2.73
N LEU A 195 -12.42 -7.31 3.12
CA LEU A 195 -12.26 -6.66 4.43
C LEU A 195 -12.90 -7.59 5.47
N SER A 196 -12.06 -8.32 6.22
CA SER A 196 -12.51 -9.08 7.39
C SER A 196 -12.45 -8.18 8.61
N ALA A 197 -13.60 -7.72 9.08
CA ALA A 197 -13.71 -7.11 10.39
C ALA A 197 -13.72 -8.23 11.43
N GLY A 198 -12.58 -8.44 12.09
CA GLY A 198 -12.47 -9.25 13.31
C GLY A 198 -13.00 -10.69 13.21
N LYS A 199 -12.82 -11.39 12.08
CA LYS A 199 -13.31 -12.77 11.82
C LYS A 199 -14.84 -12.96 11.86
N ILE A 200 -15.64 -11.90 12.02
CA ILE A 200 -17.09 -12.05 12.23
C ILE A 200 -17.90 -11.77 10.96
N TYR A 201 -17.36 -11.08 9.96
CA TYR A 201 -18.12 -10.82 8.72
C TYR A 201 -17.25 -10.58 7.49
N ILE A 202 -17.64 -11.18 6.36
CA ILE A 202 -17.02 -11.01 5.04
C ILE A 202 -17.84 -9.98 4.28
N PHE A 203 -17.30 -8.78 4.07
CA PHE A 203 -17.88 -7.82 3.13
C PHE A 203 -17.54 -8.28 1.70
N SER A 204 -18.53 -8.83 0.99
CA SER A 204 -18.46 -9.19 -0.43
C SER A 204 -19.60 -8.53 -1.19
N MET A 205 -19.35 -8.00 -2.39
CA MET A 205 -20.39 -7.51 -3.32
C MET A 205 -21.45 -8.58 -3.61
N GLN A 206 -21.06 -9.85 -3.53
CA GLN A 206 -21.94 -11.01 -3.70
C GLN A 206 -22.95 -11.19 -2.54
N ASN A 207 -22.65 -10.70 -1.34
CA ASN A 207 -23.60 -10.69 -0.22
C ASN A 207 -24.61 -9.54 -0.35
N TYR A 208 -24.23 -8.42 -0.97
CA TYR A 208 -25.16 -7.31 -1.21
C TYR A 208 -26.21 -7.64 -2.28
N SER A 209 -25.89 -8.49 -3.26
CA SER A 209 -26.87 -8.92 -4.27
C SER A 209 -27.88 -9.96 -3.76
N HIS A 210 -27.63 -10.58 -2.60
CA HIS A 210 -28.53 -11.57 -1.99
C HIS A 210 -29.50 -10.99 -0.95
N VAL A 211 -29.36 -9.72 -0.57
CA VAL A 211 -30.33 -9.04 0.29
C VAL A 211 -31.31 -8.28 -0.60
N GLN A 212 -32.30 -9.00 -1.12
CA GLN A 212 -33.51 -8.40 -1.67
C GLN A 212 -34.48 -8.16 -0.51
N LEU A 213 -34.86 -6.90 -0.29
CA LEU A 213 -36.04 -6.50 0.51
C LEU A 213 -37.30 -6.81 -0.28
#